data_AF-A0A0J7K3Q9-F1
#
_entry.id   AF-A0A0J7K3Q9-F1
#
_cell.length_a   1.000
_cell.length_b   1.000
_cell.length_c   1.000
_cell.angle_alpha   90.00
_cell.angle_beta   90.00
_cell.angle_gamma   90.00
#
_symmetry.space_group_name_H-M   'P 1'
#
loop_
_entity.id
_entity.type
_entity.pdbx_description
1 polymer ?
#
loop_
_entity_poly.entity_id
_entity_poly.type
_entity_poly.pdbx_seq_one_letter_code
_entity_poly.pdbx_strand_id
1 'polypeptide(L)'
;MNLRSSGKLDAANIVKEVTTSSPTRASKYKAAFQAASNPAIPMSADAALSVVVEAKLTKNQYSVIRQSMKEHHCNLYPPYDKVSQAKVRCYPPRSDVTITETSAEVKLQALLNHTTERILLVQNDVIKSLLQKTVEHMNLICKWGYDGSSGQSDYKQKFADENSSDGNVFLTSLVPLQLLSGKIVI
;
A
#
# COMPACT_ATOMS: atom_id res chain seq x y z
N MET A 1 -6.72 -36.26 -40.50
CA MET A 1 -6.54 -36.52 -39.05
C MET A 1 -7.84 -36.15 -38.33
N ASN A 2 -8.55 -37.14 -37.80
CA ASN A 2 -9.85 -36.94 -37.15
C ASN A 2 -9.66 -36.44 -35.71
N LEU A 3 -9.62 -35.12 -35.52
CA LEU A 3 -9.63 -34.48 -34.19
C LEU A 3 -10.84 -34.95 -33.35
N ARG A 4 -11.96 -35.28 -34.01
CA ARG A 4 -13.13 -35.88 -33.36
C ARG A 4 -12.92 -37.31 -32.87
N SER A 5 -12.30 -38.18 -33.67
CA SER A 5 -12.07 -39.58 -33.28
C SER A 5 -11.02 -39.73 -32.18
N SER A 6 -10.22 -38.68 -31.94
CA SER A 6 -9.23 -38.60 -30.86
C SER A 6 -9.77 -37.88 -29.60
N GLY A 7 -11.08 -37.61 -29.52
CA GLY A 7 -11.72 -36.99 -28.36
C GLY A 7 -11.46 -35.49 -28.20
N LYS A 8 -10.71 -34.87 -29.12
CA LYS A 8 -10.35 -33.43 -29.09
C LYS A 8 -11.45 -32.58 -29.74
N LEU A 9 -12.65 -32.64 -29.16
CA LEU A 9 -13.85 -32.00 -29.69
C LEU A 9 -13.70 -30.48 -29.85
N ASP A 10 -13.13 -29.79 -28.85
CA ASP A 10 -12.95 -28.33 -28.90
C ASP A 10 -11.97 -27.90 -29.99
N ALA A 11 -10.86 -28.61 -30.14
CA ALA A 11 -9.91 -28.36 -31.23
C ALA A 11 -10.55 -28.58 -32.61
N ALA A 12 -11.35 -29.64 -32.76
CA ALA A 12 -12.09 -29.89 -34.01
C ALA A 12 -13.09 -28.77 -34.32
N ASN A 13 -13.77 -28.24 -33.30
CA ASN A 13 -14.72 -27.15 -33.44
C ASN A 13 -14.02 -25.83 -33.81
N ILE A 14 -12.91 -25.50 -33.16
CA ILE A 14 -12.11 -24.31 -33.49
C ILE A 14 -11.58 -24.38 -34.94
N VAL A 15 -11.03 -25.54 -35.35
CA VAL A 15 -10.55 -25.72 -36.73
C VAL A 15 -11.70 -25.58 -37.72
N LYS A 16 -12.85 -26.21 -37.47
CA LYS A 16 -14.05 -26.05 -38.30
C LYS A 16 -14.43 -24.58 -38.43
N GLU A 17 -14.52 -23.87 -37.31
CA GLU A 17 -14.94 -22.47 -37.28
C GLU A 17 -13.97 -21.54 -38.00
N VAL A 18 -12.66 -21.73 -37.82
CA VAL A 18 -11.63 -20.96 -38.52
C VAL A 18 -11.65 -21.23 -40.03
N THR A 19 -12.01 -22.44 -40.44
CA THR A 19 -12.01 -22.83 -41.87
C THR A 19 -13.31 -22.44 -42.59
N THR A 20 -14.46 -22.44 -41.91
CA THR A 20 -15.77 -22.28 -42.57
C THR A 20 -16.46 -20.93 -42.35
N SER A 21 -16.02 -20.09 -41.41
CA SER A 21 -16.75 -18.85 -41.07
C SER A 21 -16.24 -17.61 -41.81
N SER A 22 -14.98 -17.20 -41.59
CA SER A 22 -14.39 -15.99 -42.16
C SER A 22 -12.86 -16.10 -42.23
N PRO A 23 -12.21 -15.58 -43.28
CA PRO A 23 -10.74 -15.51 -43.37
C PRO A 23 -10.08 -14.77 -42.19
N THR A 24 -10.81 -13.87 -41.53
CA THR A 24 -10.32 -13.10 -40.37
C THR A 24 -10.49 -13.83 -39.04
N ARG A 25 -11.20 -14.96 -39.00
CA ARG A 25 -11.54 -15.65 -37.74
C ARG A 25 -10.29 -16.13 -37.01
N ALA A 26 -9.31 -16.68 -37.72
CA ALA A 26 -8.01 -17.05 -37.16
C ALA A 26 -7.32 -15.86 -36.46
N SER A 27 -7.29 -14.71 -37.12
CA SER A 27 -6.69 -13.48 -36.59
C SER A 27 -7.42 -12.98 -35.35
N LYS A 28 -8.76 -13.09 -35.31
CA LYS A 28 -9.56 -12.74 -34.12
C LYS A 28 -9.24 -13.65 -32.92
N TYR A 29 -9.12 -14.97 -33.13
CA TYR A 29 -8.68 -15.88 -32.06
C TYR A 29 -7.28 -15.54 -31.55
N LYS A 30 -6.35 -15.28 -32.47
CA LYS A 30 -4.97 -14.91 -32.11
C LYS A 30 -4.93 -13.61 -31.29
N ALA A 31 -5.67 -12.59 -31.73
CA ALA A 31 -5.75 -11.31 -31.03
C ALA A 31 -6.38 -11.46 -29.64
N ALA A 32 -7.48 -12.21 -29.53
CA ALA A 32 -8.14 -12.49 -28.24
C ALA A 32 -7.23 -13.27 -27.30
N PHE A 33 -6.51 -14.28 -27.79
CA PHE A 33 -5.56 -15.06 -27.01
C PHE A 33 -4.37 -14.21 -26.53
N GLN A 34 -3.84 -13.34 -27.38
CA GLN A 34 -2.78 -12.40 -27.01
C GLN A 34 -3.27 -11.36 -25.98
N ALA A 35 -4.47 -10.83 -26.15
CA ALA A 35 -5.09 -9.93 -25.18
C ALA A 35 -5.32 -10.61 -23.82
N ALA A 36 -5.74 -11.88 -23.83
CA ALA A 36 -5.92 -12.68 -22.61
C ALA A 36 -4.59 -13.09 -21.95
N SER A 37 -3.49 -13.14 -22.70
CA SER A 37 -2.16 -13.51 -22.18
C SER A 37 -1.52 -12.43 -21.31
N ASN A 38 -2.03 -11.20 -21.35
CA ASN A 38 -1.57 -10.07 -20.51
C ASN A 38 -2.66 -9.66 -19.51
N PRO A 39 -3.04 -10.52 -18.54
CA PRO A 39 -4.01 -10.12 -17.53
C PRO A 39 -3.45 -8.95 -16.71
N ALA A 40 -4.30 -7.98 -16.40
CA ALA A 40 -3.94 -6.90 -15.50
C ALA A 40 -3.56 -7.48 -14.13
N ILE A 41 -2.35 -7.19 -13.66
CA ILE A 41 -1.87 -7.64 -12.35
C ILE A 41 -2.59 -6.79 -11.30
N PRO A 42 -3.34 -7.39 -10.36
CA PRO A 42 -3.98 -6.64 -9.28
C PRO A 42 -2.95 -5.90 -8.45
N MET A 43 -3.28 -4.68 -8.07
CA MET A 43 -2.42 -3.85 -7.25
C MET A 43 -2.26 -4.46 -5.85
N SER A 44 -1.04 -4.37 -5.30
CA SER A 44 -0.78 -4.80 -3.92
C SER A 44 -1.51 -3.92 -2.91
N ALA A 45 -1.70 -4.42 -1.69
CA ALA A 45 -2.33 -3.65 -0.62
C ALA A 45 -1.53 -2.39 -0.26
N ASP A 46 -0.19 -2.46 -0.31
CA ASP A 46 0.69 -1.33 0.01
C ASP A 46 0.68 -0.28 -1.11
N ALA A 47 0.68 -0.70 -2.38
CA ALA A 47 0.53 0.22 -3.51
C ALA A 47 -0.84 0.92 -3.49
N ALA A 48 -1.91 0.18 -3.14
CA ALA A 48 -3.23 0.75 -2.96
C ALA A 48 -3.29 1.77 -1.82
N LEU A 49 -2.60 1.50 -0.70
CA LEU A 49 -2.48 2.43 0.41
C LEU A 49 -1.73 3.71 0.00
N SER A 50 -0.66 3.59 -0.80
CA SER A 50 0.06 4.75 -1.34
C SER A 50 -0.87 5.68 -2.12
N VAL A 51 -1.67 5.11 -3.04
CA VAL A 51 -2.66 5.88 -3.81
C VAL A 51 -3.68 6.57 -2.91
N VAL A 52 -4.19 5.87 -1.88
CA VAL A 52 -5.15 6.46 -0.93
C VAL A 52 -4.54 7.65 -0.20
N VAL A 53 -3.28 7.56 0.23
CA VAL A 53 -2.59 8.63 0.97
C VAL A 53 -2.23 9.80 0.05
N GLU A 54 -1.59 9.53 -1.08
CA GLU A 54 -1.13 10.55 -2.04
C GLU A 54 -2.31 11.33 -2.65
N ALA A 55 -3.37 10.63 -3.05
CA ALA A 55 -4.56 11.25 -3.61
C ALA A 55 -5.58 11.71 -2.55
N LYS A 56 -5.24 11.62 -1.25
CA LYS A 56 -6.08 12.04 -0.12
C LYS A 56 -7.51 11.46 -0.17
N LEU A 57 -7.63 10.19 -0.57
CA LEU A 57 -8.92 9.54 -0.75
C LEU A 57 -9.53 9.14 0.60
N THR A 58 -10.82 9.44 0.75
CA THR A 58 -11.63 8.84 1.81
C THR A 58 -11.90 7.36 1.51
N LYS A 59 -12.27 6.58 2.54
CA LYS A 59 -12.71 5.19 2.38
C LYS A 59 -13.85 5.07 1.35
N ASN A 60 -14.80 6.00 1.37
CA ASN A 60 -15.93 5.99 0.45
C ASN A 60 -15.47 6.22 -0.99
N GLN A 61 -14.67 7.26 -1.24
CA GLN A 61 -14.13 7.55 -2.59
C GLN A 61 -13.35 6.35 -3.16
N TYR A 62 -12.48 5.74 -2.35
CA TYR A 62 -11.77 4.52 -2.77
C TYR A 62 -12.74 3.37 -3.12
N SER A 63 -13.80 3.20 -2.33
CA SER A 63 -14.79 2.15 -2.54
C SER A 63 -15.60 2.37 -3.82
N VAL A 64 -16.00 3.63 -4.10
CA VAL A 64 -16.69 4.04 -5.33
C VAL A 64 -15.81 3.79 -6.55
N ILE A 65 -14.55 4.22 -6.53
CA ILE A 65 -13.58 3.99 -7.63
C ILE A 65 -13.44 2.49 -7.91
N ARG A 66 -13.22 1.70 -6.86
CA ARG A 66 -13.08 0.25 -6.99
C ARG A 66 -14.34 -0.40 -7.54
N GLN A 67 -15.52 0.02 -7.07
CA GLN A 67 -16.80 -0.53 -7.52
C GLN A 67 -17.04 -0.22 -9.00
N SER A 68 -16.78 1.01 -9.43
CA SER A 68 -16.85 1.40 -10.84
C SER A 68 -15.92 0.55 -11.72
N MET A 69 -14.68 0.30 -11.28
CA MET A 69 -13.74 -0.56 -12.01
C MET A 69 -14.23 -2.01 -12.11
N LYS A 70 -14.83 -2.54 -11.03
CA LYS A 70 -15.42 -3.88 -11.02
C LYS A 70 -16.58 -4.03 -11.99
N GLU A 71 -17.43 -3.02 -12.10
CA GLU A 71 -18.54 -2.98 -13.05
C GLU A 71 -18.04 -3.02 -14.50
N HIS A 72 -16.84 -2.50 -14.76
CA HIS A 72 -16.16 -2.58 -16.05
C HIS A 72 -15.23 -3.81 -16.16
N HIS A 73 -15.45 -4.85 -15.35
CA HIS A 73 -14.67 -6.09 -15.32
C HIS A 73 -13.17 -5.92 -15.03
N CYS A 74 -12.76 -4.81 -14.42
CA CYS A 74 -11.39 -4.51 -14.02
C CYS A 74 -11.18 -4.74 -12.52
N ASN A 75 -10.55 -5.85 -12.15
CA ASN A 75 -10.24 -6.20 -10.76
C ASN A 75 -8.84 -5.71 -10.32
N LEU A 76 -8.54 -4.43 -10.57
CA LEU A 76 -7.22 -3.85 -10.28
C LEU A 76 -7.03 -3.52 -8.78
N TYR A 77 -8.03 -2.93 -8.14
CA TYR A 77 -7.92 -2.43 -6.77
C TYR A 77 -8.28 -3.50 -5.72
N PRO A 78 -7.43 -3.72 -4.70
CA PRO A 78 -7.75 -4.65 -3.62
C PRO A 78 -8.94 -4.16 -2.78
N PRO A 79 -9.67 -5.06 -2.10
CA PRO A 79 -10.69 -4.67 -1.13
C PRO A 79 -10.13 -3.75 -0.04
N TYR A 80 -10.95 -2.83 0.48
CA TYR A 80 -10.50 -1.86 1.48
C TYR A 80 -9.97 -2.52 2.75
N ASP A 81 -10.45 -3.70 3.15
CA ASP A 81 -9.93 -4.41 4.32
C ASP A 81 -8.44 -4.75 4.19
N LYS A 82 -7.96 -5.04 2.97
CA LYS A 82 -6.54 -5.27 2.70
C LYS A 82 -5.72 -3.97 2.82
N VAL A 83 -6.28 -2.85 2.37
CA VAL A 83 -5.69 -1.51 2.54
C VAL A 83 -5.65 -1.12 4.02
N SER A 84 -6.71 -1.43 4.76
CA SER A 84 -6.78 -1.22 6.21
C SER A 84 -5.71 -2.02 6.95
N GLN A 85 -5.54 -3.30 6.60
CA GLN A 85 -4.46 -4.14 7.13
C GLN A 85 -3.08 -3.56 6.79
N ALA A 86 -2.88 -3.06 5.56
CA ALA A 86 -1.65 -2.37 5.19
C ALA A 86 -1.40 -1.12 6.04
N LYS A 87 -2.44 -0.34 6.31
CA LYS A 87 -2.37 0.85 7.17
C LYS A 87 -1.98 0.49 8.59
N VAL A 88 -2.55 -0.59 9.14
CA VAL A 88 -2.21 -1.09 10.48
C VAL A 88 -0.75 -1.52 10.57
N ARG A 89 -0.20 -2.17 9.53
CA ARG A 89 1.24 -2.52 9.48
C ARG A 89 2.16 -1.30 9.51
N CYS A 90 1.66 -0.10 9.20
CA CYS A 90 2.43 1.14 9.25
C CYS A 90 2.39 1.82 10.62
N TYR A 91 1.68 1.29 11.61
CA TYR A 91 1.62 1.84 12.96
C TYR A 91 2.54 1.10 13.93
N PRO A 92 3.13 1.80 14.91
CA PRO A 92 3.85 1.17 16.02
C PRO A 92 2.87 0.31 16.87
N PRO A 93 3.39 -0.58 17.73
CA PRO A 93 2.57 -1.43 18.58
C PRO A 93 1.55 -0.62 19.39
N ARG A 94 0.29 -1.08 19.40
CA ARG A 94 -0.82 -0.36 20.06
C ARG A 94 -0.58 -0.17 21.57
N SER A 95 0.17 -1.07 22.20
CA SER A 95 0.58 -1.04 23.61
C SER A 95 1.51 0.14 23.96
N ASP A 96 2.17 0.72 22.97
CA ASP A 96 3.09 1.86 23.15
C ASP A 96 2.49 3.19 22.72
N VAL A 97 1.20 3.19 22.37
CA VAL A 97 0.44 4.38 21.99
C VAL A 97 -0.59 4.67 23.09
N THR A 98 -0.56 5.88 23.62
CA THR A 98 -1.57 6.37 24.57
C THR A 98 -2.44 7.39 23.86
N ILE A 99 -3.75 7.26 23.97
CA ILE A 99 -4.71 8.21 23.40
C ILE A 99 -5.71 8.54 24.51
N THR A 100 -5.82 9.82 24.80
CA THR A 100 -6.79 10.40 25.73
C THR A 100 -7.72 11.35 24.98
N GLU A 101 -8.60 12.06 25.68
CA GLU A 101 -9.46 13.08 25.06
C GLU A 101 -8.66 14.30 24.56
N THR A 102 -7.50 14.59 25.17
CA THR A 102 -6.75 15.84 24.94
C THR A 102 -5.36 15.60 24.35
N SER A 103 -4.89 14.36 24.31
CA SER A 103 -3.54 14.04 23.82
C SER A 103 -3.46 12.67 23.15
N ALA A 104 -2.50 12.56 22.24
CA ALA A 104 -2.06 11.29 21.70
C ALA A 104 -0.53 11.26 21.69
N GLU A 105 0.06 10.23 22.27
CA GLU A 105 1.51 10.07 22.39
C GLU A 105 1.94 8.64 22.08
N VAL A 106 3.19 8.50 21.67
CA VAL A 106 3.84 7.21 21.42
C VAL A 106 5.19 7.20 22.13
N LYS A 107 5.55 6.05 22.72
CA LYS A 107 6.89 5.90 23.32
C LYS A 107 7.97 6.10 22.27
N LEU A 108 8.95 6.95 22.58
CA LEU A 108 10.04 7.30 21.67
C LEU A 108 10.77 6.06 21.13
N GLN A 109 11.08 5.09 21.99
CA GLN A 109 11.76 3.87 21.55
C GLN A 109 10.92 3.04 20.57
N ALA A 110 9.60 2.94 20.80
CA ALA A 110 8.71 2.21 19.91
C ALA A 110 8.62 2.89 18.54
N LEU A 111 8.58 4.23 18.51
CA LEU A 111 8.63 5.00 17.28
C LEU A 111 9.94 4.78 16.52
N LEU A 112 11.09 4.88 17.21
CA LEU A 112 12.41 4.67 16.61
C LEU A 112 12.58 3.25 16.05
N ASN A 113 12.17 2.23 16.80
CA ASN A 113 12.23 0.84 16.37
C ASN A 113 11.39 0.63 15.11
N HIS A 114 10.12 1.05 15.16
CA HIS A 114 9.21 0.89 14.03
C HIS A 114 9.70 1.65 12.79
N THR A 115 10.13 2.90 12.93
CA THR A 115 10.70 3.67 11.82
C THR A 115 11.94 2.98 11.23
N THR A 116 12.83 2.47 12.08
CA THR A 116 14.03 1.75 11.64
C THR A 116 13.67 0.48 10.87
N GLU A 117 12.76 -0.35 11.39
CA GLU A 117 12.27 -1.55 10.70
C GLU A 117 11.71 -1.21 9.31
N ARG A 118 10.90 -0.15 9.21
CA ARG A 118 10.34 0.29 7.92
C ARG A 118 11.42 0.74 6.94
N ILE A 119 12.44 1.46 7.40
CA ILE A 119 13.58 1.87 6.55
C ILE A 119 14.35 0.64 6.07
N LEU A 120 14.67 -0.30 6.96
CA LEU A 120 15.39 -1.53 6.61
C LEU A 120 14.62 -2.38 5.60
N LEU A 121 13.28 -2.45 5.71
CA LEU A 121 12.43 -3.15 4.74
C LEU A 121 12.48 -2.52 3.35
N VAL A 122 12.51 -1.18 3.26
CA VAL A 122 12.61 -0.46 1.98
C VAL A 122 14.01 -0.60 1.39
N GLN A 123 15.05 -0.54 2.21
CA GLN A 123 16.45 -0.67 1.78
C GLN A 123 16.94 -2.12 1.70
N ASN A 124 16.05 -3.10 1.76
CA ASN A 124 16.40 -4.52 1.86
C ASN A 124 17.34 -5.00 0.75
N ASP A 125 17.13 -4.54 -0.48
CA ASP A 125 17.97 -4.91 -1.62
C ASP A 125 19.39 -4.35 -1.50
N VAL A 126 19.51 -3.09 -1.03
CA VAL A 126 20.80 -2.46 -0.73
C VAL A 126 21.49 -3.20 0.41
N ILE A 127 20.78 -3.46 1.51
CA ILE A 127 21.32 -4.14 2.69
C ILE A 127 21.83 -5.55 2.34
N LYS A 128 21.10 -6.32 1.52
CA LYS A 128 21.53 -7.65 1.07
C LYS A 128 22.77 -7.64 0.19
N SER A 129 23.07 -6.51 -0.47
CA SER A 129 24.28 -6.35 -1.28
C SER A 129 25.52 -6.06 -0.45
N LEU A 130 25.36 -5.65 0.82
CA LEU A 130 26.46 -5.28 1.71
C LEU A 130 27.05 -6.51 2.42
N LEU A 131 28.32 -6.41 2.81
CA LEU A 131 28.99 -7.44 3.61
C LEU A 131 28.39 -7.49 5.03
N GLN A 132 28.35 -8.68 5.62
CA GLN A 132 27.79 -8.91 6.96
C GLN A 132 28.39 -7.98 8.02
N LYS A 133 29.72 -7.83 8.03
CA LYS A 133 30.45 -6.92 8.94
C LYS A 133 29.99 -5.45 8.86
N THR A 134 29.46 -5.05 7.71
CA THR A 134 28.95 -3.69 7.48
C THR A 134 27.55 -3.55 8.08
N VAL A 135 26.73 -4.59 8.06
CA VAL A 135 25.35 -4.50 8.56
C VAL A 135 25.21 -4.77 10.06
N GLU A 136 26.26 -5.24 10.74
CA GLU A 136 26.26 -5.54 12.18
C GLU A 136 26.05 -4.30 13.07
N HIS A 137 26.57 -3.14 12.67
CA HIS A 137 26.52 -1.91 13.46
C HIS A 137 26.06 -0.74 12.59
N MET A 138 24.77 -0.40 12.69
CA MET A 138 24.19 0.75 12.01
C MET A 138 23.76 1.83 12.99
N ASN A 139 23.90 3.09 12.58
CA ASN A 139 23.49 4.26 13.34
C ASN A 139 22.42 5.02 12.56
N LEU A 140 21.24 5.18 13.15
CA LEU A 140 20.19 6.04 12.61
C LEU A 140 20.33 7.45 13.21
N ILE A 141 20.68 8.42 12.38
CA ILE A 141 20.68 9.84 12.76
C ILE A 141 19.28 10.39 12.52
N CYS A 142 18.69 10.99 13.56
CA CYS A 142 17.38 11.63 13.51
C CYS A 142 17.48 13.10 13.91
N LYS A 143 16.55 13.91 13.41
CA LYS A 143 16.22 15.22 13.99
C LYS A 143 14.85 15.14 14.65
N TRP A 144 14.62 15.95 15.67
CA TRP A 144 13.33 16.10 16.30
C TRP A 144 13.08 17.56 16.66
N GLY A 145 11.83 17.89 16.91
CA GLY A 145 11.40 19.22 17.34
C GLY A 145 9.93 19.23 17.70
N TYR A 146 9.42 20.38 18.09
CA TYR A 146 8.03 20.57 18.43
C TYR A 146 7.58 21.98 18.04
N ASP A 147 6.29 22.16 17.84
CA ASP A 147 5.68 23.46 17.56
C ASP A 147 4.23 23.50 18.07
N GLY A 148 3.71 24.71 18.25
CA GLY A 148 2.33 24.97 18.66
C GLY A 148 1.61 25.89 17.67
N SER A 149 0.36 25.56 17.35
CA SER A 149 -0.51 26.38 16.52
C SER A 149 -1.85 26.63 17.19
N SER A 150 -2.27 27.90 17.20
CA SER A 150 -3.58 28.33 17.68
C SER A 150 -4.59 28.49 16.53
N GLY A 151 -5.86 28.73 16.87
CA GLY A 151 -6.92 29.06 15.90
C GLY A 151 -7.47 27.85 15.15
N GLN A 152 -7.42 26.67 15.76
CA GLN A 152 -8.07 25.48 15.25
C GLN A 152 -9.59 25.56 15.41
N SER A 153 -10.32 24.74 14.67
CA SER A 153 -11.77 24.64 14.82
C SER A 153 -12.13 23.95 16.13
N ASP A 154 -12.91 24.62 16.97
CA ASP A 154 -13.45 24.03 18.20
C ASP A 154 -14.61 23.10 17.89
N TYR A 155 -14.54 21.86 18.38
CA TYR A 155 -15.62 20.90 18.26
C TYR A 155 -16.59 21.04 19.44
N LYS A 156 -17.88 20.74 19.21
CA LYS A 156 -18.91 20.76 20.25
C LYS A 156 -18.87 19.51 21.15
N GLN A 157 -17.68 18.98 21.40
CA GLN A 157 -17.46 17.81 22.23
C GLN A 157 -17.17 18.28 23.67
N LYS A 158 -17.85 17.66 24.64
CA LYS A 158 -17.59 17.94 26.05
C LYS A 158 -16.35 17.17 26.50
N PHE A 159 -15.40 17.86 27.12
CA PHE A 159 -14.24 17.25 27.77
C PHE A 159 -14.53 16.87 29.22
N ALA A 160 -13.79 15.90 29.76
CA ALA A 160 -13.84 15.57 31.18
C ALA A 160 -13.36 16.72 32.09
N ASP A 161 -12.38 17.51 31.63
CA ASP A 161 -11.89 18.71 32.30
C ASP A 161 -12.45 19.97 31.61
N GLU A 162 -13.09 20.85 32.38
CA GLU A 162 -13.72 22.08 31.87
C GLU A 162 -12.72 23.11 31.33
N ASN A 163 -11.43 22.99 31.69
CA ASN A 163 -10.36 23.84 31.17
C ASN A 163 -9.76 23.32 29.86
N SER A 164 -10.15 22.13 29.41
CA SER A 164 -9.65 21.56 28.16
C SER A 164 -10.32 22.21 26.94
N SER A 165 -9.52 22.41 25.89
CA SER A 165 -9.95 22.99 24.61
C SER A 165 -9.12 22.39 23.47
N ASP A 166 -9.76 22.27 22.32
CA ASP A 166 -9.21 21.82 21.04
C ASP A 166 -8.83 22.98 20.09
N GLY A 167 -8.98 24.23 20.53
CA GLY A 167 -8.68 25.42 19.73
C GLY A 167 -7.19 25.65 19.48
N ASN A 168 -6.32 24.91 20.18
CA ASN A 168 -4.87 24.93 20.01
C ASN A 168 -4.32 23.51 19.89
N VAL A 169 -3.31 23.33 19.04
CA VAL A 169 -2.61 22.05 18.88
C VAL A 169 -1.13 22.25 19.15
N PHE A 170 -0.56 21.37 19.97
CA PHE A 170 0.88 21.27 20.18
C PHE A 170 1.36 19.91 19.67
N LEU A 171 2.39 19.89 18.83
CA LEU A 171 2.86 18.68 18.18
C LEU A 171 4.37 18.53 18.32
N THR A 172 4.81 17.36 18.76
CA THR A 172 6.22 16.93 18.69
C THR A 172 6.41 16.00 17.50
N SER A 173 7.48 16.20 16.75
CA SER A 173 7.79 15.43 15.54
C SER A 173 9.25 14.97 15.53
N LEU A 174 9.48 13.80 14.92
CA LEU A 174 10.79 13.22 14.70
C LEU A 174 10.91 12.78 13.24
N VAL A 175 12.06 13.03 12.64
CA VAL A 175 12.36 12.69 11.25
C VAL A 175 13.71 11.96 11.18
N PRO A 176 13.77 10.74 10.61
CA PRO A 176 15.04 10.09 10.31
C PRO A 176 15.76 10.83 9.18
N LEU A 177 17.07 11.05 9.33
CA LEU A 177 17.91 11.76 8.37
C LEU A 177 18.81 10.80 7.58
N GLN A 178 19.56 9.95 8.28
CA GLN A 178 20.56 9.08 7.66
C GLN A 178 20.68 7.77 8.43
N LEU A 179 20.73 6.66 7.70
CA LEU A 179 21.15 5.37 8.22
C LEU A 179 22.60 5.13 7.81
N LEU A 180 23.49 4.99 8.78
CA LEU A 180 24.93 4.88 8.56
C LEU A 180 25.43 3.50 8.96
N SER A 181 26.34 2.94 8.18
CA SER A 181 27.23 1.86 8.59
C SER A 181 28.68 2.31 8.48
N GLY A 182 29.31 2.58 9.63
CA GLY A 182 30.63 3.19 9.66
C GLY A 182 30.64 4.55 8.94
N LYS A 183 31.26 4.61 7.75
CA LYS A 183 31.30 5.82 6.88
C LYS A 183 30.35 5.75 5.68
N ILE A 184 29.62 4.65 5.51
CA ILE A 184 28.71 4.41 4.38
C ILE A 184 27.31 4.89 4.78
N VAL A 185 26.69 5.70 3.92
CA VAL A 185 25.27 6.03 4.01
C VAL A 185 24.49 4.95 3.26
N ILE A 186 23.49 4.36 3.91
CA ILE A 186 22.60 3.33 3.34
C ILE A 186 21.32 3.99 2.84
#